data_AF-A0A3N5W0M0-F1
#
_entry.id   AF-A0A3N5W0M0-F1
#
_cell.length_a   1.000
_cell.length_b   1.000
_cell.length_c   1.000
_cell.angle_alpha   90.00
_cell.angle_beta   90.00
_cell.angle_gamma   90.00
#
_symmetry.space_group_name_H-M   'P 1'
#
loop_
_entity.id
_entity.type
_entity.pdbx_description
1 polymer ?
#
loop_
_entity_poly.entity_id
_entity_poly.type
_entity_poly.pdbx_seq_one_letter_code
_entity_poly.pdbx_strand_id
1 'polypeptide(L)'
;PGNCPYHGDCLQGLAAGPAIEARWGKPAEELPPDHPAWSLEASYLALAVNDLICVLSPQRIILGGGVMHQCHLFPLIRGEVRRLLNGYIEAPRLLEGIDNFIIPPGLEGRSGVLGAIALAEQIREKGKG
;
A
#
# COMPACT_ATOMS: atom_id res chain seq x y z
N PRO A 1 3.83 -1.51 19.22
CA PRO A 1 3.48 -0.10 19.52
C PRO A 1 3.52 0.73 18.23
N GLY A 2 2.62 1.70 18.10
CA GLY A 2 2.61 2.65 16.99
C GLY A 2 3.36 3.94 17.33
N ASN A 3 3.77 4.70 16.31
CA ASN A 3 4.58 5.90 16.45
C ASN A 3 3.87 7.19 15.99
N CYS A 4 2.57 7.14 15.69
CA CYS A 4 1.84 8.33 15.26
C CYS A 4 1.64 9.27 16.46
N PRO A 5 2.04 10.55 16.40
CA PRO A 5 1.93 11.47 17.53
C PRO A 5 0.48 11.82 17.89
N TYR A 6 -0.47 11.57 17.00
CA TYR A 6 -1.89 11.90 17.20
C TYR A 6 -2.70 10.71 17.67
N HIS A 7 -2.49 9.54 17.06
CA HIS A 7 -3.37 8.38 17.22
C HIS A 7 -2.66 7.18 17.86
N GLY A 8 -1.34 7.25 18.07
CA GLY A 8 -0.54 6.11 18.50
C GLY A 8 -0.42 5.07 17.40
N ASP A 9 -1.39 4.15 17.33
CA ASP A 9 -1.38 2.93 16.54
C ASP A 9 -2.37 2.94 15.35
N CYS A 10 -2.61 4.11 14.75
CA CYS A 10 -3.26 4.16 13.44
C CYS A 10 -2.39 3.47 12.37
N LEU A 11 -2.93 3.28 11.16
CA LEU A 11 -2.22 2.67 10.04
C LEU A 11 -0.81 3.24 9.84
N GLN A 12 -0.68 4.57 9.74
CA GLN A 12 0.63 5.21 9.59
C GLN A 12 1.53 4.93 10.81
N GLY A 13 0.96 5.01 12.01
CA GLY A 13 1.66 4.72 13.26
C GLY A 13 2.21 3.29 13.32
N LEU A 14 1.60 2.35 12.60
CA LEU A 14 1.99 0.94 12.58
C LEU A 14 2.88 0.55 11.38
N ALA A 15 2.64 1.13 10.21
CA ALA A 15 3.16 0.66 8.92
C ALA A 15 4.14 1.64 8.24
N ALA A 16 4.33 2.86 8.76
CA ALA A 16 5.29 3.78 8.16
C ALA A 16 6.74 3.28 8.36
N GLY A 17 7.66 3.68 7.46
CA GLY A 17 9.09 3.38 7.59
C GLY A 17 9.67 3.71 8.98
N PRO A 18 9.40 4.91 9.55
CA PRO A 18 9.81 5.23 10.92
C PRO A 18 9.17 4.34 11.99
N ALA A 19 8.00 3.74 11.74
CA ALA A 19 7.34 2.82 12.66
C ALA A 19 8.04 1.45 12.63
N ILE A 20 8.46 1.00 11.45
CA ILE A 20 9.31 -0.18 11.28
C ILE A 20 10.64 0.04 11.99
N GLU A 21 11.30 1.17 11.76
CA GLU A 21 12.59 1.50 12.37
C GLU A 21 12.50 1.56 13.90
N ALA A 22 11.53 2.29 14.45
CA ALA A 22 11.32 2.36 15.89
C ALA A 22 11.03 0.98 16.52
N ARG A 23 10.40 0.07 15.78
CA ARG A 23 10.02 -1.27 16.26
C ARG A 23 11.17 -2.27 16.20
N TRP A 24 11.99 -2.22 15.15
CA TRP A 24 13.00 -3.23 14.85
C TRP A 24 14.43 -2.74 15.07
N GLY A 25 14.61 -1.46 15.42
CA GLY A 25 15.92 -0.85 15.66
C GLY A 25 16.76 -0.64 14.42
N LYS A 26 16.19 -0.85 13.22
CA LYS A 26 16.83 -0.68 11.92
C LYS A 26 15.84 -0.18 10.87
N PRO A 27 16.27 0.66 9.92
CA PRO A 27 15.41 1.08 8.83
C PRO A 27 14.97 -0.13 7.98
N ALA A 28 13.81 -0.03 7.34
CA ALA A 28 13.23 -1.10 6.54
C ALA A 28 14.19 -1.65 5.47
N GLU A 29 15.01 -0.78 4.88
CA GLU A 29 15.98 -1.12 3.84
C GLU A 29 17.11 -2.07 4.31
N GLU A 30 17.38 -2.11 5.61
CA GLU A 30 18.42 -2.96 6.21
C GLU A 30 17.88 -4.30 6.74
N LEU A 31 16.56 -4.50 6.75
CA LEU A 31 15.96 -5.74 7.23
C LEU A 31 16.05 -6.83 6.14
N PRO A 32 16.52 -8.05 6.46
CA PRO A 32 16.63 -9.10 5.47
C PRO A 32 15.24 -9.62 5.02
N PRO A 33 15.08 -10.18 3.81
CA PRO A 33 13.78 -10.58 3.28
C PRO A 33 13.02 -11.64 4.10
N ASP A 34 13.70 -12.43 4.91
CA ASP A 34 13.14 -13.45 5.80
C ASP A 34 12.78 -12.92 7.20
N HIS A 35 12.99 -11.63 7.45
CA HIS A 35 12.73 -11.01 8.74
C HIS A 35 11.22 -11.00 9.08
N PRO A 36 10.82 -11.28 10.34
CA PRO A 36 9.41 -11.33 10.75
C PRO A 36 8.67 -9.99 10.60
N ALA A 37 9.39 -8.88 10.47
CA ALA A 37 8.82 -7.57 10.18
C ALA A 37 7.88 -7.58 8.97
N TRP A 38 8.21 -8.35 7.93
CA TRP A 38 7.45 -8.32 6.67
C TRP A 38 6.09 -9.00 6.77
N SER A 39 5.98 -10.05 7.59
CA SER A 39 4.68 -10.68 7.87
C SER A 39 3.76 -9.74 8.65
N LEU A 40 4.33 -9.01 9.62
CA LEU A 40 3.59 -8.02 10.39
C LEU A 40 3.17 -6.83 9.52
N GLU A 41 4.09 -6.30 8.71
CA GLU A 41 3.86 -5.18 7.80
C GLU A 41 2.78 -5.52 6.76
N ALA A 42 2.87 -6.71 6.15
CA ALA A 42 1.85 -7.20 5.23
C ALA A 42 0.47 -7.29 5.88
N SER A 43 0.40 -7.68 7.16
CA SER A 43 -0.87 -7.77 7.88
C SER A 43 -1.52 -6.40 8.08
N TYR A 44 -0.74 -5.38 8.47
CA TYR A 44 -1.25 -4.02 8.64
C TYR A 44 -1.73 -3.41 7.31
N LEU A 45 -0.94 -3.57 6.25
CA LEU A 45 -1.29 -3.08 4.92
C LEU A 45 -2.51 -3.83 4.36
N ALA A 46 -2.62 -5.13 4.58
CA ALA A 46 -3.76 -5.92 4.14
C ALA A 46 -5.06 -5.50 4.82
N LEU A 47 -5.04 -5.19 6.12
CA LEU A 47 -6.21 -4.62 6.83
C LEU A 47 -6.67 -3.32 6.17
N ALA A 48 -5.74 -2.39 5.94
CA ALA A 48 -6.07 -1.12 5.28
C ALA A 48 -6.60 -1.31 3.85
N VAL A 49 -6.01 -2.24 3.09
CA VAL A 49 -6.48 -2.57 1.75
C VAL A 49 -7.90 -3.17 1.79
N ASN A 50 -8.18 -4.07 2.73
CA ASN A 50 -9.52 -4.62 2.91
C ASN A 50 -10.56 -3.55 3.21
N ASP A 51 -10.24 -2.61 4.12
CA ASP A 51 -11.13 -1.49 4.43
C ASP A 51 -11.42 -0.66 3.19
N LEU A 52 -10.40 -0.32 2.39
CA LEU A 52 -10.58 0.40 1.13
C LEU A 52 -11.40 -0.38 0.11
N ILE A 53 -11.23 -1.71 0.02
CA ILE A 53 -12.03 -2.56 -0.86
C ILE A 53 -13.50 -2.49 -0.46
N CYS A 54 -13.80 -2.68 0.83
CA CYS A 54 -15.17 -2.73 1.35
C CYS A 54 -15.86 -1.36 1.30
N VAL A 55 -15.12 -0.28 1.51
CA VAL A 55 -15.69 1.09 1.56
C VAL A 55 -15.83 1.72 0.17
N LEU A 56 -14.83 1.52 -0.71
CA LEU A 56 -14.74 2.28 -1.97
C LEU A 56 -14.87 1.41 -3.23
N SER A 57 -14.71 0.08 -3.12
CA SER A 57 -14.66 -0.84 -4.26
C SER A 57 -13.80 -0.34 -5.43
N PRO A 58 -12.51 0.02 -5.20
CA PRO A 58 -11.65 0.55 -6.25
C PRO A 58 -11.41 -0.49 -7.33
N GLN A 59 -11.14 -0.08 -8.57
CA GLN A 59 -10.82 -1.01 -9.66
C GLN A 59 -9.37 -1.50 -9.61
N ARG A 60 -8.48 -0.76 -8.94
CA ARG A 60 -7.07 -1.08 -8.73
C ARG A 60 -6.56 -0.36 -7.49
N ILE A 61 -5.59 -0.96 -6.81
CA ILE A 61 -4.85 -0.37 -5.69
C ILE A 61 -3.38 -0.33 -6.08
N ILE A 62 -2.77 0.85 -5.93
CA ILE A 62 -1.36 1.08 -6.25
C ILE A 62 -0.65 1.38 -4.94
N LEU A 63 0.30 0.53 -4.54
CA LEU A 63 1.06 0.68 -3.31
C LEU A 63 2.47 1.17 -3.64
N GLY A 64 2.81 2.39 -3.20
CA GLY A 64 4.12 3.00 -3.40
C GLY A 64 4.79 3.44 -2.09
N GLY A 65 5.86 4.21 -2.21
CA GLY A 65 6.66 4.67 -1.07
C GLY A 65 7.82 3.74 -0.73
N GLY A 66 8.77 4.21 0.08
CA GLY A 66 10.04 3.53 0.35
C GLY A 66 9.90 2.12 0.94
N VAL A 67 8.93 1.90 1.83
CA VAL A 67 8.64 0.56 2.38
C VAL A 67 8.26 -0.42 1.27
N MET A 68 7.46 0.03 0.30
CA MET A 68 7.00 -0.80 -0.81
C MET A 68 8.07 -1.05 -1.88
N HIS A 69 9.29 -0.50 -1.75
CA HIS A 69 10.45 -0.95 -2.54
C HIS A 69 10.85 -2.39 -2.19
N GLN A 70 10.43 -2.90 -1.03
CA GLN A 70 10.58 -4.29 -0.63
C GLN A 70 9.57 -5.16 -1.39
N CYS A 71 9.89 -5.49 -2.64
CA CYS A 71 8.96 -6.14 -3.58
C CYS A 71 8.37 -7.48 -3.07
N HIS A 72 9.04 -8.17 -2.15
CA HIS A 72 8.53 -9.38 -1.51
C HIS A 72 7.29 -9.14 -0.64
N LEU A 73 6.97 -7.89 -0.28
CA LEU A 73 5.72 -7.55 0.42
C LEU A 73 4.47 -7.76 -0.42
N PHE A 74 4.52 -7.57 -1.74
CA PHE A 74 3.33 -7.70 -2.60
C PHE A 74 2.64 -9.07 -2.49
N PRO A 75 3.32 -10.21 -2.66
CA PRO A 75 2.68 -11.51 -2.49
C PRO A 75 2.15 -11.73 -1.07
N LEU A 76 2.84 -11.24 -0.04
CA LEU A 76 2.39 -11.35 1.35
C LEU A 76 1.08 -10.57 1.59
N ILE A 77 1.04 -9.31 1.16
CA ILE A 77 -0.16 -8.45 1.28
C ILE A 77 -1.34 -9.06 0.53
N ARG A 78 -1.12 -9.52 -0.72
CA ARG A 78 -2.17 -10.15 -1.53
C ARG A 78 -2.74 -11.40 -0.86
N GLY A 79 -1.88 -12.23 -0.26
CA GLY A 79 -2.28 -13.40 0.51
C GLY A 79 -3.15 -13.03 1.72
N GLU A 80 -2.70 -12.04 2.51
CA GLU A 80 -3.42 -11.56 3.68
C GLU A 80 -4.76 -10.90 3.32
N VAL A 81 -4.83 -10.12 2.24
CA VAL A 81 -6.08 -9.53 1.73
C VAL A 81 -7.11 -10.62 1.40
N ARG A 82 -6.71 -11.66 0.65
CA ARG A 82 -7.61 -12.79 0.35
C ARG A 82 -8.07 -13.49 1.62
N ARG A 83 -7.14 -13.73 2.57
CA ARG A 83 -7.44 -14.37 3.85
C ARG A 83 -8.44 -13.55 4.68
N LEU A 84 -8.28 -12.22 4.72
CA LEU A 84 -9.15 -11.32 5.47
C LEU A 84 -10.52 -11.15 4.82
N LEU A 85 -10.61 -11.11 3.48
CA LEU A 85 -11.91 -11.09 2.80
C LEU A 85 -12.71 -12.37 3.04
N ASN A 86 -12.05 -13.52 3.16
CA ASN A 86 -12.67 -14.79 3.56
C ASN A 86 -13.99 -15.10 2.82
N GLY A 87 -14.05 -14.87 1.51
CA GLY A 87 -15.24 -15.11 0.69
C GLY A 87 -16.37 -14.08 0.82
N TYR A 88 -16.18 -12.99 1.57
CA TYR A 88 -17.20 -11.94 1.72
C TYR A 88 -17.49 -11.19 0.40
N ILE A 89 -16.46 -10.96 -0.42
CA ILE A 89 -16.57 -10.34 -1.74
C ILE A 89 -15.97 -11.28 -2.78
N GLU A 90 -16.84 -11.87 -3.60
CA GLU A 90 -16.46 -12.79 -4.67
C GLU A 90 -16.38 -12.05 -6.01
N ALA A 91 -15.25 -11.37 -6.25
CA ALA A 91 -14.98 -10.69 -7.52
C ALA A 91 -13.80 -11.34 -8.25
N PRO A 92 -13.87 -11.61 -9.56
CA PRO A 92 -12.77 -12.24 -10.32
C PRO A 92 -11.42 -11.53 -10.15
N ARG A 93 -11.43 -10.19 -10.07
CA ARG A 93 -10.23 -9.38 -9.84
C ARG A 93 -9.55 -9.60 -8.47
N LEU A 94 -10.26 -10.13 -7.48
CA LEU A 94 -9.74 -10.44 -6.14
C LEU A 94 -9.41 -11.93 -6.00
N LEU A 95 -10.24 -12.79 -6.59
CA LEU A 95 -10.08 -14.25 -6.51
C LEU A 95 -8.95 -14.73 -7.41
N GLU A 96 -8.93 -14.33 -8.68
CA GLU A 96 -7.98 -14.80 -9.68
C GLU A 96 -6.99 -13.70 -10.06
N GLY A 97 -7.47 -12.47 -10.20
CA GLY A 97 -6.71 -11.35 -10.74
C GLY A 97 -5.97 -10.47 -9.73
N ILE A 98 -5.73 -10.93 -8.49
CA ILE A 98 -5.24 -10.04 -7.43
C ILE A 98 -3.87 -9.41 -7.75
N ASP A 99 -3.04 -10.13 -8.52
CA ASP A 99 -1.73 -9.66 -8.96
C ASP A 99 -1.80 -8.46 -9.91
N ASN A 100 -2.94 -8.28 -10.59
CA ASN A 100 -3.25 -7.13 -11.44
C ASN A 100 -4.10 -6.08 -10.71
N PHE A 101 -4.56 -6.41 -9.50
CA PHE A 101 -5.40 -5.55 -8.68
C PHE A 101 -4.58 -4.72 -7.69
N ILE A 102 -3.65 -5.35 -6.95
CA ILE A 102 -2.72 -4.67 -6.02
C ILE A 102 -1.34 -4.66 -6.67
N ILE A 103 -0.90 -3.51 -7.18
CA ILE A 103 0.30 -3.40 -8.01
C ILE A 103 1.27 -2.31 -7.53
N PRO A 104 2.56 -2.37 -7.90
CA PRO A 104 3.46 -1.23 -7.75
C PRO A 104 3.10 -0.09 -8.71
N PRO A 105 3.58 1.14 -8.47
CA PRO A 105 3.38 2.26 -9.39
C PRO A 105 4.10 2.01 -10.72
N GLY A 106 3.37 2.09 -11.84
CA GLY A 106 3.96 1.93 -13.18
C GLY A 106 4.84 3.10 -13.64
N LEU A 107 4.81 4.22 -12.92
CA LEU A 107 5.63 5.41 -13.16
C LEU A 107 6.84 5.48 -12.21
N GLU A 108 7.13 4.39 -11.51
CA GLU A 108 8.22 4.31 -10.53
C GLU A 108 8.11 5.45 -9.50
N GLY A 109 9.23 6.07 -9.13
CA GLY A 109 9.30 7.22 -8.23
C GLY A 109 8.79 8.54 -8.81
N ARG A 110 8.24 8.57 -10.04
CA ARG A 110 7.81 9.81 -10.72
C ARG A 110 6.32 10.11 -10.62
N SER A 111 5.54 9.21 -9.99
CA SER A 111 4.08 9.34 -9.88
C SER A 111 3.62 10.71 -9.35
N GLY A 112 4.31 11.25 -8.33
CA GLY A 112 3.98 12.56 -7.75
C GLY A 112 4.26 13.74 -8.69
N VAL A 113 5.47 13.80 -9.27
CA VAL A 113 5.87 14.89 -10.18
C VAL A 113 5.03 14.87 -11.46
N LEU A 114 4.80 13.70 -12.06
CA LEU A 114 3.96 13.57 -13.25
C LEU A 114 2.49 13.89 -12.94
N GLY A 115 2.01 13.57 -11.73
CA GLY A 115 0.69 14.01 -11.26
C GLY A 115 0.55 15.52 -11.22
N ALA A 116 1.57 16.26 -10.74
CA ALA A 116 1.55 17.72 -10.73
C ALA A 116 1.52 18.31 -12.15
N ILE A 117 2.26 17.73 -13.09
CA ILE A 117 2.23 18.13 -14.50
C ILE A 117 0.84 17.87 -15.09
N ALA A 118 0.27 16.68 -14.85
CA ALA A 118 -1.08 16.33 -15.32
C ALA A 118 -2.14 17.31 -14.80
N LEU A 119 -2.05 17.74 -13.54
CA LEU A 119 -2.94 18.77 -12.97
C LEU A 119 -2.82 20.10 -13.73
N ALA A 120 -1.61 20.54 -14.07
CA ALA A 120 -1.39 21.75 -14.85
C ALA A 120 -1.97 21.65 -16.27
N GLU A 121 -1.83 20.49 -16.92
CA GLU A 121 -2.42 20.24 -18.24
C GLU A 121 -3.95 20.26 -18.21
N GLN A 122 -4.57 19.65 -17.19
CA GLN A 122 -6.02 19.67 -17.00
C GLN A 122 -6.57 21.08 -16.85
N ILE A 123 -5.87 21.96 -16.12
CA ILE A 123 -6.27 23.36 -15.97
C ILE A 123 -6.12 24.11 -17.31
N ARG A 124 -5.01 23.87 -18.02
CA ARG A 124 -4.76 24.46 -19.35
C ARG A 124 -5.83 24.06 -20.37
N GLU A 125 -6.32 22.82 -20.33
CA GLU A 125 -7.38 22.33 -21.21
C GLU A 125 -8.75 22.93 -20.86
N LYS A 126 -9.09 23.03 -19.57
CA LYS A 126 -10.35 23.66 -19.12
C LYS A 126 -10.44 25.14 -19.46
N GLY A 127 -9.32 25.87 -19.47
CA GLY A 127 -9.29 27.29 -19.86
C GLY A 127 -9.38 27.55 -21.37
N LYS A 128 -9.41 26.51 -22.21
CA LYS A 128 -9.59 26.63 -23.67
C LYS A 128 -11.04 26.44 -24.13
N GLY A 129 -11.95 26.06 -23.23
CA GLY A 129 -13.40 25.97 -23.47
C GLY A 129 -14.12 27.17 -22.87
#